data_AF-A0A1I1VP66-F1
#
_entry.id   AF-A0A1I1VP66-F1
#
_cell.length_a   1.000
_cell.length_b   1.000
_cell.length_c   1.000
_cell.angle_alpha   90.00
_cell.angle_beta   90.00
_cell.angle_gamma   90.00
#
_symmetry.space_group_name_H-M   'P 1'
#
loop_
_entity.id
_entity.type
_entity.pdbx_description
1 polymer ?
#
loop_
_entity_poly.entity_id
_entity_poly.type
_entity_poly.pdbx_seq_one_letter_code
_entity_poly.pdbx_strand_id
1 'polypeptide(L)'
;MLNSTILNASQARFDAVAATEKHLRRHGAGLCDLLDALDDRGGFDALCDLHSAVSERFPDADAVEQALRDIFRILSEQAPSVLDRISHERSLPASDMTRWHGARVSELLARFRHAG
;
A
#
# COMPACT_ATOMS: atom_id res chain seq x y z
N MET A 1 19.50 -21.79 19.23
CA MET A 1 19.12 -20.38 19.00
C MET A 1 18.25 -20.16 17.76
N LEU A 2 17.94 -21.17 16.93
CA LEU A 2 17.05 -21.02 15.76
C LEU A 2 15.60 -20.63 16.11
N ASN A 3 15.07 -21.14 17.22
CA ASN A 3 13.67 -20.93 17.62
C ASN A 3 13.33 -19.45 17.90
N SER A 4 14.29 -18.69 18.47
CA SER A 4 14.09 -17.28 18.79
C SER A 4 14.09 -16.39 17.54
N THR A 5 14.94 -16.70 16.56
CA THR A 5 15.01 -15.95 15.30
C THR A 5 13.75 -16.15 14.46
N ILE A 6 13.25 -17.38 14.36
CA ILE A 6 12.01 -17.70 13.63
C ILE A 6 10.79 -17.00 14.28
N LEU A 7 10.70 -17.03 15.62
CA LEU A 7 9.62 -16.35 16.34
C LEU A 7 9.65 -14.83 16.11
N ASN A 8 10.84 -14.22 16.14
CA ASN A 8 11.01 -12.79 15.89
C ASN A 8 10.64 -12.38 14.46
N ALA A 9 11.00 -13.19 13.46
CA ALA A 9 10.62 -12.97 12.07
C ALA A 9 9.09 -13.06 11.89
N SER A 10 8.46 -14.10 12.45
CA SER A 10 6.99 -14.25 12.40
C SER A 10 6.25 -13.08 13.07
N GLN A 11 6.75 -12.60 14.22
CA GLN A 11 6.16 -11.46 14.92
C GLN A 11 6.30 -10.17 14.10
N ALA A 12 7.47 -9.92 13.52
CA ALA A 12 7.69 -8.73 12.69
C ALA A 12 6.78 -8.71 11.45
N ARG A 13 6.53 -9.87 10.82
CA ARG A 13 5.58 -9.97 9.69
C ARG A 13 4.15 -9.70 10.14
N PHE A 14 3.74 -10.23 11.29
CA PHE A 14 2.43 -9.94 11.86
C PHE A 14 2.25 -8.44 12.17
N ASP A 15 3.25 -7.81 12.77
CA ASP A 15 3.23 -6.38 13.08
C ASP A 15 3.20 -5.51 11.81
N ALA A 16 3.86 -5.95 10.73
CA ALA A 16 3.82 -5.29 9.43
C ALA A 16 2.41 -5.36 8.81
N VAL A 17 1.75 -6.51 8.85
CA VAL A 17 0.35 -6.66 8.41
C VAL A 17 -0.58 -5.76 9.22
N ALA A 18 -0.45 -5.77 10.55
CA ALA A 18 -1.29 -4.93 11.43
C ALA A 18 -1.08 -3.43 11.17
N ALA A 19 0.15 -3.02 10.86
CA ALA A 19 0.44 -1.64 10.46
C ALA A 19 -0.22 -1.27 9.13
N THR A 20 -0.23 -2.18 8.17
CA THR A 20 -0.91 -2.00 6.87
C THR A 20 -2.41 -1.89 7.04
N GLU A 21 -3.03 -2.77 7.81
CA GLU A 21 -4.47 -2.71 8.12
C GLU A 21 -4.84 -1.37 8.78
N LYS A 22 -4.04 -0.94 9.76
CA LYS A 22 -4.22 0.36 10.42
C LYS A 22 -4.08 1.54 9.47
N HIS A 23 -3.18 1.46 8.49
CA HIS A 23 -3.03 2.47 7.45
C HIS A 23 -4.28 2.52 6.56
N LEU A 24 -4.74 1.37 6.05
CA LEU A 24 -5.94 1.28 5.22
C LEU A 24 -7.18 1.82 5.93
N ARG A 25 -7.36 1.48 7.21
CA ARG A 25 -8.50 1.98 8.00
C ARG A 25 -8.54 3.50 8.11
N ARG A 26 -7.36 4.15 8.14
CA ARG A 26 -7.25 5.60 8.34
C ARG A 26 -7.19 6.40 7.04
N HIS A 27 -6.60 5.82 6.00
CA HIS A 27 -6.18 6.53 4.81
C HIS A 27 -6.54 5.80 3.50
N GLY A 28 -7.20 4.65 3.58
CA GLY A 28 -7.61 3.86 2.42
C GLY A 28 -8.60 4.60 1.51
N ALA A 29 -9.48 5.43 2.08
CA ALA A 29 -10.39 6.26 1.29
C ALA A 29 -9.63 7.23 0.36
N GLY A 30 -8.66 7.97 0.89
CA GLY A 30 -7.84 8.87 0.07
C GLY A 30 -6.97 8.14 -0.96
N LEU A 31 -6.51 6.92 -0.65
CA LEU A 31 -5.82 6.07 -1.62
C LEU A 31 -6.77 5.63 -2.74
N CYS A 32 -8.00 5.24 -2.38
CA CYS A 32 -9.04 4.87 -3.34
C CYS A 32 -9.40 6.04 -4.26
N ASP A 33 -9.59 7.24 -3.70
CA ASP A 33 -9.89 8.46 -4.46
C ASP A 33 -8.76 8.78 -5.46
N LEU A 34 -7.50 8.61 -5.04
CA LEU A 34 -6.36 8.80 -5.93
C LEU A 34 -6.34 7.76 -7.06
N LEU A 35 -6.52 6.48 -6.75
CA LEU A 35 -6.48 5.40 -7.74
C LEU A 35 -7.65 5.49 -8.74
N ASP A 36 -8.83 5.88 -8.27
CA ASP A 36 -9.99 6.20 -9.13
C ASP A 36 -9.68 7.38 -10.06
N ALA A 37 -9.06 8.45 -9.53
CA ALA A 37 -8.69 9.61 -10.33
C ALA A 37 -7.60 9.32 -11.37
N LEU A 38 -6.71 8.35 -11.09
CA LEU A 38 -5.70 7.84 -12.03
C LEU A 38 -6.33 6.99 -13.15
N ASP A 39 -7.56 6.50 -12.98
CA ASP A 39 -8.23 5.56 -13.89
C ASP A 39 -7.38 4.30 -14.17
N ASP A 40 -6.59 3.87 -13.17
CA ASP A 40 -5.72 2.70 -13.27
C ASP A 40 -6.41 1.47 -12.69
N ARG A 41 -6.91 0.61 -13.58
CA ARG A 41 -7.57 -0.63 -13.20
C ARG A 41 -6.67 -1.55 -12.36
N GLY A 42 -5.38 -1.62 -12.67
CA GLY A 42 -4.44 -2.45 -11.92
C GLY A 42 -4.23 -1.92 -10.49
N GLY A 43 -4.33 -0.62 -10.29
CA GLY A 43 -4.19 0.04 -8.99
C GLY A 43 -5.38 -0.22 -8.11
N PHE A 44 -6.58 -0.13 -8.69
CA PHE A 44 -7.81 -0.48 -7.99
C PHE A 44 -7.86 -1.97 -7.62
N ASP A 45 -7.50 -2.85 -8.55
CA ASP A 45 -7.40 -4.30 -8.31
C ASP A 45 -6.42 -4.58 -7.15
N ALA A 46 -5.24 -3.96 -7.14
CA ALA A 46 -4.26 -4.10 -6.06
C ALA A 46 -4.77 -3.60 -4.70
N LEU A 47 -5.57 -2.52 -4.67
CA LEU A 47 -6.21 -2.05 -3.44
C LEU A 47 -7.27 -3.03 -2.94
N CYS A 48 -8.06 -3.63 -3.83
CA CYS A 48 -9.03 -4.67 -3.49
C CYS A 48 -8.34 -5.93 -2.96
N ASP A 49 -7.26 -6.36 -3.60
CA ASP A 49 -6.44 -7.49 -3.16
C ASP A 49 -5.86 -7.22 -1.77
N LEU A 50 -5.31 -6.01 -1.55
CA LEU A 50 -4.79 -5.59 -0.26
C LEU A 50 -5.87 -5.62 0.83
N HIS A 51 -7.04 -5.04 0.55
CA HIS A 51 -8.18 -5.03 1.48
C HIS A 51 -8.64 -6.46 1.80
N SER A 52 -8.71 -7.33 0.80
CA SER A 52 -9.10 -8.73 0.97
C SER A 52 -8.11 -9.46 1.87
N ALA A 53 -6.81 -9.36 1.56
CA ALA A 53 -5.75 -10.05 2.31
C ALA A 53 -5.69 -9.63 3.79
N VAL A 54 -5.81 -8.34 4.10
CA VAL A 54 -5.80 -7.88 5.51
C VAL A 54 -7.10 -8.20 6.26
N SER A 55 -8.19 -8.49 5.56
CA SER A 55 -9.50 -8.81 6.16
C SER A 55 -9.65 -10.29 6.49
N GLU A 56 -8.73 -11.14 6.05
CA GLU A 56 -8.77 -12.57 6.33
C GLU A 56 -8.64 -12.87 7.83
N ARG A 57 -9.20 -14.00 8.27
CA ARG A 57 -9.08 -14.46 9.66
C ARG A 57 -7.61 -14.67 10.07
N PHE A 58 -6.80 -15.11 9.11
CA PHE A 58 -5.36 -15.30 9.23
C PHE A 58 -4.69 -14.67 7.99
N PRO A 59 -4.41 -13.36 8.02
CA PRO A 59 -3.88 -12.65 6.86
C PRO A 59 -2.58 -13.25 6.31
N ASP A 60 -2.53 -13.43 5.00
CA ASP A 60 -1.31 -13.82 4.29
C ASP A 60 -0.38 -12.60 4.14
N ALA A 61 0.73 -12.62 4.88
CA ALA A 61 1.72 -11.54 4.85
C ALA A 61 2.38 -11.36 3.47
N ASP A 62 2.57 -12.44 2.70
CA ASP A 62 3.13 -12.34 1.34
C ASP A 62 2.13 -11.69 0.38
N ALA A 63 0.83 -12.01 0.49
CA ALA A 63 -0.22 -11.37 -0.30
C ALA A 63 -0.34 -9.87 0.02
N VAL A 64 -0.28 -9.51 1.31
CA VAL A 64 -0.28 -8.11 1.76
C VAL A 64 0.95 -7.36 1.22
N GLU A 65 2.14 -7.96 1.32
CA GLU A 65 3.36 -7.34 0.80
C GLU A 65 3.30 -7.16 -0.73
N GLN A 66 2.81 -8.16 -1.46
CA GLN A 66 2.69 -8.11 -2.91
C GLN A 66 1.74 -7.00 -3.35
N ALA A 67 0.55 -6.92 -2.75
CA ALA A 67 -0.41 -5.86 -3.09
C ALA A 67 0.14 -4.45 -2.79
N LEU A 68 0.91 -4.29 -1.69
CA LEU A 68 1.63 -3.03 -1.42
C LEU A 68 2.68 -2.70 -2.48
N ARG A 69 3.42 -3.70 -3.01
CA ARG A 69 4.38 -3.48 -4.09
C ARG A 69 3.69 -3.04 -5.38
N ASP A 70 2.55 -3.63 -5.70
CA ASP A 70 1.79 -3.29 -6.89
C ASP A 70 1.24 -1.87 -6.82
N ILE A 71 0.68 -1.47 -5.67
CA ILE A 71 0.28 -0.07 -5.42
C ILE A 71 1.49 0.86 -5.53
N PHE A 72 2.62 0.53 -4.90
CA PHE A 72 3.81 1.37 -4.93
C PHE A 72 4.34 1.58 -6.35
N ARG A 73 4.37 0.52 -7.16
CA ARG A 73 4.78 0.57 -8.56
C ARG A 73 3.91 1.54 -9.34
N ILE A 74 2.59 1.41 -9.22
CA ILE A 74 1.61 2.23 -9.95
C ILE A 74 1.74 3.70 -9.58
N LEU A 75 1.91 4.03 -8.29
CA LEU A 75 2.15 5.40 -7.85
C LEU A 75 3.48 5.97 -8.37
N SER A 76 4.51 5.14 -8.44
CA SER A 76 5.86 5.56 -8.86
C SER A 76 5.99 5.77 -10.38
N GLU A 77 5.14 5.10 -11.17
CA GLU A 77 5.16 5.16 -12.64
C GLU A 77 4.37 6.37 -13.20
N GLN A 78 3.69 7.14 -12.35
CA GLN A 78 2.90 8.29 -12.79
C GLN A 78 3.79 9.43 -13.30
N ALA A 79 3.54 9.87 -14.54
CA ALA A 79 4.19 11.04 -15.09
C ALA A 79 3.68 12.32 -14.39
N PRO A 80 4.56 13.30 -14.06
CA PRO A 80 4.14 14.55 -13.42
C PRO A 80 3.02 15.28 -14.18
N SER A 81 3.08 15.29 -15.51
CA SER A 81 2.06 15.92 -16.36
C SER A 81 0.68 15.26 -16.25
N VAL A 82 0.62 13.96 -15.99
CA VAL A 82 -0.65 13.23 -15.75
C VAL A 82 -1.24 13.67 -14.42
N LEU A 83 -0.41 13.76 -13.36
CA LEU A 83 -0.84 14.19 -12.04
C LEU A 83 -1.30 15.65 -12.03
N ASP A 84 -0.61 16.53 -12.76
CA ASP A 84 -1.00 17.93 -12.90
C ASP A 84 -2.35 18.06 -13.62
N ARG A 85 -2.54 17.30 -14.70
CA ARG A 85 -3.83 17.26 -15.42
C ARG A 85 -4.97 16.78 -14.51
N ILE A 86 -4.77 15.67 -13.80
CA ILE A 86 -5.77 15.15 -12.85
C ILE A 86 -6.07 16.19 -11.78
N SER A 87 -5.05 16.91 -11.30
CA SER A 87 -5.25 17.92 -10.27
C SER A 87 -6.17 19.04 -10.75
N HIS A 88 -6.04 19.46 -12.00
CA HIS A 88 -6.94 20.42 -12.62
C HIS A 88 -8.33 19.85 -12.91
N GLU A 89 -8.42 18.67 -13.53
CA GLU A 89 -9.69 18.09 -13.99
C GLU A 89 -10.58 17.59 -12.84
N ARG A 90 -9.97 17.04 -11.79
CA ARG A 90 -10.67 16.43 -10.65
C ARG A 90 -10.68 17.29 -9.39
N SER A 91 -10.05 18.47 -9.42
CA SER A 91 -9.89 19.35 -8.25
C SER A 91 -9.29 18.62 -7.04
N LEU A 92 -8.36 17.71 -7.30
CA LEU A 92 -7.71 16.82 -6.32
C LEU A 92 -6.21 17.15 -6.24
N PRO A 93 -5.56 17.22 -5.08
CA PRO A 93 -4.11 17.45 -5.02
C PRO A 93 -3.32 16.17 -5.38
N ALA A 94 -3.44 15.69 -6.61
CA ALA A 94 -3.00 14.36 -7.03
C ALA A 94 -1.48 14.15 -6.89
N SER A 95 -0.68 15.19 -7.16
CA SER A 95 0.78 15.14 -6.99
C SER A 95 1.19 14.95 -5.53
N ASP A 96 0.59 15.70 -4.61
CA ASP A 96 0.87 15.60 -3.18
C ASP A 96 0.34 14.30 -2.59
N MET A 97 -0.85 13.85 -3.02
CA MET A 97 -1.40 12.56 -2.62
C MET A 97 -0.52 11.41 -3.09
N THR A 98 -0.07 11.42 -4.35
CA THR A 98 0.82 10.37 -4.89
C THR A 98 2.12 10.29 -4.10
N ARG A 99 2.74 11.44 -3.79
CA ARG A 99 3.95 11.49 -2.97
C ARG A 99 3.71 10.99 -1.55
N TRP A 100 2.64 11.44 -0.91
CA TRP A 100 2.32 11.08 0.46
C TRP A 100 1.98 9.59 0.59
N HIS A 101 1.12 9.06 -0.28
CA HIS A 101 0.78 7.64 -0.30
C HIS A 101 1.99 6.78 -0.70
N GLY A 102 2.76 7.18 -1.71
CA GLY A 102 3.97 6.47 -2.10
C GLY A 102 4.98 6.35 -0.96
N ALA A 103 5.22 7.43 -0.21
CA ALA A 103 6.08 7.41 0.97
C ALA A 103 5.54 6.48 2.07
N ARG A 104 4.23 6.50 2.34
CA ARG A 104 3.60 5.63 3.32
C ARG A 104 3.66 4.15 2.93
N VAL A 105 3.39 3.83 1.68
CA VAL A 105 3.48 2.46 1.17
C VAL A 105 4.93 1.97 1.22
N SER A 106 5.91 2.81 0.85
CA SER A 106 7.32 2.47 0.98
C SER A 106 7.74 2.20 2.43
N GLU A 107 7.22 2.97 3.40
CA GLU A 107 7.45 2.74 4.83
C GLU A 107 6.90 1.38 5.28
N LEU A 108 5.71 1.01 4.83
CA LEU A 108 5.09 -0.29 5.13
C LEU A 108 5.91 -1.43 4.53
N LEU A 109 6.32 -1.32 3.26
CA LEU A 109 7.17 -2.31 2.58
C LEU A 109 8.50 -2.54 3.31
N ALA A 110 9.11 -1.48 3.86
CA ALA A 110 10.34 -1.62 4.64
C ALA A 110 10.14 -2.51 5.88
N ARG A 111 8.96 -2.49 6.52
CA ARG A 111 8.67 -3.33 7.68
C ARG A 111 8.63 -4.82 7.33
N PHE A 112 8.15 -5.17 6.14
CA PHE A 112 8.21 -6.56 5.64
C PHE A 112 9.64 -7.00 5.36
N ARG A 113 10.45 -6.13 4.74
CA ARG A 113 11.87 -6.42 4.46
C ARG A 113 12.70 -6.67 5.74
N HIS A 114 12.38 -5.97 6.83
CA HIS A 114 13.05 -6.16 8.11
C HIS A 114 12.52 -7.34 8.93
N ALA A 115 11.50 -8.02 8.43
CA ALA A 115 10.87 -9.17 9.08
C ALA A 115 11.34 -10.53 8.53
N GLY A 116 12.25 -10.53 7.55
CA GLY A 116 12.84 -11.73 6.92
C GLY A 116 14.30 -11.96 7.26
#